data_AF-R9MI65-F1
#
_entry.id   AF-R9MI65-F1
#
_cell.length_a   1.000
_cell.length_b   1.000
_cell.length_c   1.000
_cell.angle_alpha   90.00
_cell.angle_beta   90.00
_cell.angle_gamma   90.00
#
_symmetry.space_group_name_H-M   'P 1'
#
loop_
_entity.id
_entity.type
_entity.pdbx_description
1 polymer ?
#
loop_
_entity_poly.entity_id
_entity_poly.type
_entity_poly.pdbx_seq_one_letter_code
_entity_poly.pdbx_strand_id
1 'polypeptide(L)' 'MPTNEKEYNGFLFDQLSILERIEAVTDDEKALKQIAIERRQIERKLYQSPPVIKEE' A
#
# COMPACT_ATOMS: atom_id res chain seq x y z
N MET A 1 9.42 -9.25 -11.21
CA MET A 1 8.38 -9.92 -10.41
C MET A 1 8.96 -10.15 -9.03
N PRO A 2 8.28 -9.77 -7.94
CA PRO A 2 8.73 -10.14 -6.59
C PRO A 2 8.78 -11.66 -6.49
N THR A 3 9.86 -12.18 -5.92
CA THR A 3 10.10 -13.63 -5.84
C THR A 3 9.68 -14.23 -4.50
N ASN A 4 9.39 -13.36 -3.52
CA ASN A 4 8.95 -13.74 -2.19
C ASN A 4 8.09 -12.62 -1.57
N GLU A 5 7.40 -12.96 -0.48
CA GLU A 5 6.51 -12.05 0.25
C GLU A 5 7.25 -10.83 0.82
N LYS A 6 8.49 -11.01 1.28
CA LYS A 6 9.30 -9.90 1.82
C LYS A 6 9.58 -8.84 0.75
N GLU A 7 9.96 -9.26 -0.45
CA GLU A 7 10.17 -8.38 -1.60
C GLU A 7 8.87 -7.71 -2.04
N TYR A 8 7.76 -8.47 -2.08
CA TYR A 8 6.44 -7.93 -2.39
C TYR A 8 6.03 -6.82 -1.41
N ASN A 9 6.18 -7.07 -0.11
CA ASN A 9 5.89 -6.10 0.94
C ASN A 9 6.83 -4.89 0.86
N GLY A 10 8.12 -5.11 0.54
CA GLY A 10 9.07 -4.03 0.27
C GLY A 10 8.59 -3.07 -0.81
N PHE A 11 8.13 -3.59 -1.96
CA PHE A 11 7.58 -2.75 -3.03
C PHE A 11 6.31 -1.99 -2.61
N LEU A 12 5.46 -2.60 -1.78
CA LEU A 12 4.27 -1.92 -1.27
C LEU A 12 4.64 -0.80 -0.28
N PHE A 13 5.66 -0.98 0.56
CA PHE A 13 6.18 0.08 1.43
C PHE A 13 6.81 1.23 0.65
N ASP A 14 7.54 0.93 -0.43
CA ASP A 14 8.08 1.96 -1.33
C ASP A 14 6.96 2.80 -1.96
N GLN A 15 5.85 2.17 -2.36
CA GLN A 15 4.67 2.86 -2.88
C GLN A 15 4.03 3.78 -1.82
N LEU A 16 3.88 3.32 -0.58
CA LEU A 16 3.39 4.16 0.52
C LEU A 16 4.31 5.37 0.76
N SER A 17 5.63 5.16 0.74
CA SER A 17 6.63 6.23 0.90
C SER A 17 6.55 7.27 -0.22
N ILE A 18 6.25 6.84 -1.46
CA ILE A 18 6.02 7.76 -2.58
C ILE A 18 4.76 8.60 -2.33
N LEU A 19 3.66 7.97 -1.91
CA LEU A 19 2.40 8.67 -1.62
C LEU A 19 2.57 9.71 -0.51
N GLU A 20 3.30 9.40 0.55
CA GLU A 20 3.61 10.35 1.63
C GLU A 20 4.42 11.56 1.15
N ARG A 21 5.43 11.35 0.30
CA ARG A 21 6.22 12.46 -0.27
C ARG A 21 5.39 13.37 -1.17
N ILE A 22 4.42 12.80 -1.90
CA ILE A 22 3.51 13.58 -2.75
C ILE A 22 2.52 14.36 -1.87
N GLU A 23 1.95 13.71 -0.85
CA GLU A 23 1.03 14.36 0.10
C GLU A 23 1.69 15.55 0.81
N ALA A 24 2.97 15.43 1.16
CA ALA A 24 3.73 16.50 1.84
C ALA A 24 3.95 17.77 1.00
N VAL A 25 3.76 17.70 -0.32
CA VAL A 25 4.04 18.82 -1.25
C VAL A 25 2.82 19.26 -2.06
N THR A 26 1.63 18.71 -1.78
CA THR A 26 0.41 19.02 -2.53
C THR A 26 -0.69 19.58 -1.65
N ASP A 27 -1.32 20.65 -2.12
CA ASP A 27 -2.52 21.25 -1.51
C ASP A 27 -3.79 20.96 -2.35
N ASP A 28 -3.68 20.14 -3.41
CA ASP A 28 -4.82 19.81 -4.27
C ASP A 28 -5.74 18.80 -3.58
N GLU A 29 -6.96 19.23 -3.25
CA GLU A 29 -7.93 18.42 -2.52
C GLU A 29 -8.32 17.11 -3.26
N LYS A 30 -8.32 17.12 -4.60
CA LYS A 30 -8.62 15.91 -5.38
C LYS A 30 -7.45 14.94 -5.34
N ALA A 31 -6.23 15.44 -5.43
CA ALA A 31 -5.02 14.64 -5.27
C ALA A 31 -4.97 14.01 -3.88
N LEU A 32 -5.22 14.77 -2.82
CA LEU A 32 -5.26 14.26 -1.44
C LEU A 32 -6.31 13.15 -1.26
N LYS A 33 -7.52 13.34 -1.82
CA LYS A 33 -8.56 12.28 -1.80
C LYS A 33 -8.11 11.01 -2.54
N GLN A 34 -7.45 11.16 -3.69
CA GLN A 34 -6.94 10.01 -4.43
C GLN A 34 -5.82 9.29 -3.66
N ILE A 35 -4.88 10.05 -3.06
CA ILE A 35 -3.80 9.50 -2.24
C ILE A 35 -4.35 8.64 -1.10
N ALA A 36 -5.40 9.10 -0.41
CA ALA A 36 -6.06 8.34 0.65
C ALA A 36 -6.68 7.01 0.15
N ILE A 37 -7.28 7.03 -1.05
CA ILE A 37 -7.83 5.82 -1.69
C ILE A 37 -6.73 4.82 -2.00
N GLU A 38 -5.63 5.27 -2.62
CA GLU A 38 -4.51 4.41 -3.01
C GLU A 38 -3.79 3.84 -1.78
N ARG A 39 -3.55 4.67 -0.75
CA ARG A 39 -2.99 4.23 0.54
C ARG A 39 -3.80 3.07 1.11
N ARG A 40 -5.13 3.21 1.17
CA ARG A 40 -6.02 2.14 1.66
C ARG A 40 -6.01 0.89 0.79
N GLN A 41 -5.75 1.00 -0.51
CA GLN A 41 -5.61 -0.19 -1.38
C GLN A 41 -4.29 -0.91 -1.14
N ILE A 42 -3.20 -0.17 -0.93
CA ILE A 42 -1.87 -0.74 -0.63
C ILE A 42 -1.88 -1.41 0.74
N GLU A 43 -2.43 -0.75 1.76
CA GLU A 43 -2.57 -1.32 3.11
C GLU A 43 -3.40 -2.60 3.12
N ARG A 44 -4.47 -2.67 2.30
CA ARG A 44 -5.26 -3.90 2.13
C ARG A 44 -4.45 -5.05 1.55
N LYS A 45 -3.43 -4.79 0.74
CA LYS A 45 -2.51 -5.79 0.18
C LYS A 45 -1.43 -6.18 1.21
N LEU A 46 -0.89 -5.22 1.94
CA LEU A 46 0.13 -5.43 2.98
C LEU A 46 -0.40 -6.23 4.17
N TYR A 47 -1.59 -5.87 4.63
CA TYR A 47 -2.24 -6.48 5.79
C TYR A 47 -3.37 -7.42 5.38
N GLN A 48 -3.34 -7.89 4.13
CA GLN A 48 -4.17 -8.99 3.74
C GLN A 48 -3.71 -10.18 4.56
N SER A 49 -4.44 -10.52 5.63
CA SER A 49 -4.40 -11.88 6.15
C SER A 49 -5.05 -12.71 5.06
N PRO A 50 -4.31 -13.49 4.23
CA PRO A 50 -4.98 -14.56 3.50
C PRO A 50 -5.78 -15.34 4.54
N PRO A 51 -7.02 -15.76 4.23
CA PRO A 51 -7.78 -16.58 5.16
C PRO A 51 -6.84 -17.70 5.59
N VAL A 52 -6.55 -17.76 6.89
CA VAL A 52 -5.77 -18.84 7.47
C VAL A 52 -6.44 -20.08 6.92
N ILE A 53 -5.75 -20.79 6.02
CA ILE A 53 -6.17 -22.13 5.65
C ILE A 53 -6.13 -22.82 7.00
N LYS A 54 -7.31 -23.00 7.61
CA LYS A 54 -7.45 -23.96 8.67
C LYS A 54 -7.16 -25.27 7.95
N GLU A 55 -5.91 -25.69 8.03
CA GLU A 55 -5.56 -27.09 7.85
C GLU A 55 -6.42 -27.82 8.90
N GLU A 56 -7.52 -28.42 8.42
CA GLU A 56 -8.23 -29.48 9.15
C GLU A 56 -7.34 -30.72 9.22
#